data_AF-A0A3C0Y551-F1
#
_entry.id   AF-A0A3C0Y551-F1
#
_cell.length_a   1.000
_cell.length_b   1.000
_cell.length_c   1.000
_cell.angle_alpha   90.00
_cell.angle_beta   90.00
_cell.angle_gamma   90.00
#
_symmetry.space_group_name_H-M   'P 1'
#
loop_
_entity.id
_entity.type
_entity.pdbx_description
1 polymer ?
#
loop_
_entity_poly.entity_id
_entity_poly.type
_entity_poly.pdbx_seq_one_letter_code
_entity_poly.pdbx_strand_id
1 'polypeptide(L)'
;MQTPSSLSHLSHAEKDALILMLQEQIKALQEAVKQLQSRRNMNSRNSSKPPSSDGLNKPAPKSLRVAGENPTGGQKGHPGRTLSQATQPDKIVVHNVPDQCQACHRELPFAYVSETRQVFDLPVLKF
;
A
#
# COMPACT_ATOMS: atom_id res chain seq x y z
N MET A 1 33.38 -25.96 -7.42
CA MET A 1 34.14 -25.16 -8.40
C MET A 1 35.07 -26.10 -9.13
N GLN A 2 35.00 -26.18 -10.46
CA GLN A 2 35.94 -27.00 -11.24
C GLN A 2 37.33 -26.38 -11.09
N THR A 3 38.29 -27.17 -10.60
CA THR A 3 39.66 -26.71 -10.39
C THR A 3 40.37 -26.56 -11.74
N PRO A 4 41.33 -25.63 -11.88
CA PRO A 4 42.06 -25.44 -13.15
C PRO A 4 42.77 -26.71 -13.64
N SER A 5 43.14 -27.62 -12.71
CA SER A 5 43.71 -28.93 -13.01
C SER A 5 42.76 -29.90 -13.74
N SER A 6 41.45 -29.64 -13.73
CA SER A 6 40.44 -30.48 -14.41
C SER A 6 40.38 -30.21 -15.91
N LEU A 7 40.80 -29.02 -16.36
CA LEU A 7 40.70 -28.61 -17.76
C LEU A 7 41.88 -29.11 -18.60
N SER A 8 43.02 -29.41 -17.97
CA SER A 8 44.23 -29.91 -18.64
C SER A 8 44.05 -31.29 -19.28
N HIS A 9 43.14 -32.11 -18.78
CA HIS A 9 42.89 -33.47 -19.29
C HIS A 9 41.88 -33.54 -20.45
N LEU A 10 41.17 -32.45 -20.73
CA LEU A 10 40.21 -32.38 -21.83
C LEU A 10 40.93 -32.17 -23.16
N SER A 11 40.47 -32.91 -24.17
CA SER A 11 40.84 -32.72 -25.57
C SER A 11 40.39 -31.34 -26.08
N HIS A 12 40.97 -30.89 -27.20
CA HIS A 12 40.60 -29.62 -27.83
C HIS A 12 39.11 -29.57 -28.17
N ALA A 13 38.56 -30.66 -28.74
CA ALA A 13 37.13 -30.74 -29.07
C ALA A 13 36.22 -30.63 -27.84
N GLU A 14 36.58 -31.24 -26.72
CA GLU A 14 35.81 -31.14 -25.47
C GLU A 14 35.89 -29.73 -24.87
N LYS A 15 37.05 -29.07 -24.98
CA LYS A 15 37.21 -27.67 -24.58
C LYS A 15 36.36 -26.74 -25.45
N ASP A 16 36.34 -26.95 -26.76
CA ASP A 16 35.53 -26.15 -27.69
C ASP A 16 34.03 -26.31 -27.39
N ALA A 17 33.57 -27.54 -27.13
CA ALA A 17 32.20 -27.81 -26.70
C ALA A 17 31.85 -27.11 -25.38
N LEU A 18 32.77 -27.13 -24.41
CA LEU A 18 32.61 -26.44 -23.13
C LEU A 18 32.56 -24.92 -23.31
N ILE A 19 33.42 -24.35 -24.16
CA ILE A 19 33.45 -22.92 -24.46
C ILE A 19 32.12 -22.47 -25.07
N LEU A 20 31.60 -23.21 -26.06
CA LEU A 20 30.31 -22.90 -26.69
C LEU A 20 29.16 -22.96 -25.67
N MET A 21 29.14 -23.98 -24.80
CA MET A 21 28.14 -24.09 -23.73
C MET A 21 28.22 -22.89 -22.76
N LEU A 22 29.43 -22.53 -22.32
CA LEU A 22 29.64 -21.42 -21.40
C LEU A 22 29.29 -20.08 -22.04
N GLN A 23 29.58 -19.88 -23.33
CA GLN A 23 29.21 -18.67 -24.06
C GLN A 23 27.68 -18.51 -24.13
N GLU A 24 26.96 -19.57 -24.41
CA GLU A 24 25.49 -19.55 -24.44
C GLU A 24 24.92 -19.26 -23.04
N GLN A 25 25.48 -19.88 -22.00
CA GLN A 25 25.06 -19.64 -20.62
C GLN A 25 25.35 -18.21 -20.17
N ILE A 26 26.52 -17.65 -20.50
CA ILE A 26 26.87 -16.26 -20.21
C ILE A 26 25.89 -15.32 -20.92
N LYS A 27 25.57 -15.56 -22.18
CA LYS A 27 24.62 -14.75 -22.95
C LYS A 27 23.22 -14.76 -22.31
N ALA A 28 22.72 -15.94 -21.95
CA ALA A 28 21.43 -16.08 -21.27
C ALA A 28 21.40 -15.35 -19.92
N LEU A 29 22.49 -15.46 -19.14
CA LEU A 29 22.61 -14.76 -17.87
C LEU A 29 22.70 -13.24 -18.04
N GLN A 30 23.44 -12.75 -19.03
CA GLN A 30 23.52 -11.32 -19.34
C GLN A 30 22.16 -10.75 -19.73
N GLU A 31 21.39 -11.48 -20.55
CA GLU A 31 20.02 -11.11 -20.93
C GLU A 31 19.12 -11.03 -19.69
N ALA A 32 19.16 -12.04 -18.82
CA ALA A 32 18.37 -12.07 -17.59
C ALA A 32 18.74 -10.93 -16.63
N VAL A 33 20.04 -10.66 -16.44
CA VAL A 33 20.52 -9.55 -15.60
C VAL A 33 20.03 -8.22 -16.16
N LYS A 34 20.13 -8.00 -17.48
CA LYS A 34 19.66 -6.78 -18.13
C LYS A 34 18.16 -6.57 -17.92
N GLN A 35 17.36 -7.62 -18.08
CA GLN A 35 15.91 -7.56 -17.85
C GLN A 35 15.57 -7.25 -16.39
N LEU A 36 16.24 -7.91 -15.43
CA LEU A 36 16.03 -7.67 -14.01
C LEU A 36 16.43 -6.25 -13.59
N GLN A 37 17.57 -5.76 -14.09
CA GLN A 37 18.02 -4.39 -13.86
C GLN A 37 17.04 -3.36 -14.44
N SER A 38 16.53 -3.61 -15.65
CA SER A 38 15.50 -2.76 -16.27
C SER A 38 14.25 -2.71 -15.41
N ARG A 39 13.71 -3.86 -14.98
CA ARG A 39 12.53 -3.94 -14.10
C ARG A 39 12.76 -3.23 -12.77
N ARG A 40 13.94 -3.39 -12.16
CA ARG A 40 14.30 -2.74 -10.88
C ARG A 40 14.36 -1.22 -11.00
N ASN A 41 14.83 -0.70 -12.13
CA ASN A 41 14.98 0.74 -12.35
C ASN A 41 13.69 1.43 -12.83
N MET A 42 12.61 0.68 -13.08
CA MET A 42 11.31 1.25 -13.41
C MET A 42 10.62 1.81 -12.15
N ASN A 43 10.16 3.04 -12.24
CA ASN A 43 9.36 3.73 -11.22
C ASN A 43 8.26 4.59 -11.90
N SER A 44 7.43 5.27 -11.12
CA SER A 44 6.32 6.06 -11.66
C SER A 44 6.77 7.21 -12.58
N ARG A 45 8.04 7.63 -12.49
CA ARG A 45 8.59 8.74 -13.30
C ARG A 45 9.00 8.31 -14.71
N ASN A 46 9.28 7.03 -14.92
CA ASN A 46 9.83 6.52 -16.19
C ASN A 46 9.04 5.35 -16.80
N SER A 47 7.90 4.94 -16.21
CA SER A 47 7.15 3.74 -16.65
C SER A 47 5.66 3.95 -16.90
N SER A 48 5.16 5.20 -16.88
CA SER A 48 3.73 5.55 -16.98
C SER A 48 2.83 4.88 -15.93
N LYS A 49 3.41 4.18 -14.95
CA LYS A 49 2.71 3.61 -13.80
C LYS A 49 2.36 4.73 -12.81
N PRO A 50 1.23 4.63 -12.09
CA PRO A 50 0.89 5.61 -11.08
C PRO A 50 1.90 5.58 -9.91
N PRO A 51 2.16 6.71 -9.23
CA PRO A 51 3.04 6.79 -8.05
C PRO A 51 2.65 5.85 -6.90
N SER A 52 1.39 5.39 -6.85
CA SER A 52 0.93 4.38 -5.89
C SER A 52 1.65 3.03 -6.06
N SER A 53 2.10 2.71 -7.27
CA SER A 53 2.77 1.44 -7.58
C SER A 53 4.23 1.38 -7.10
N ASP A 54 4.82 2.52 -6.72
CA ASP A 54 6.20 2.58 -6.20
C ASP A 54 6.30 2.15 -4.72
N GLY A 55 5.18 1.86 -4.06
CA GLY A 55 5.14 1.35 -2.68
C GLY A 55 5.76 2.33 -1.67
N LEU A 56 6.72 1.86 -0.87
CA LEU A 56 7.46 2.66 0.12
C LEU A 56 8.65 3.43 -0.49
N ASN A 57 9.03 3.13 -1.74
CA ASN A 57 10.12 3.85 -2.41
C ASN A 57 9.70 5.21 -2.95
N LYS A 58 8.39 5.51 -2.92
CA LYS A 58 7.88 6.82 -3.32
C LYS A 58 8.38 7.90 -2.36
N PRO A 59 8.83 9.06 -2.87
CA PRO A 59 9.20 10.17 -2.02
C PRO A 59 7.98 10.65 -1.22
N ALA A 60 8.21 11.13 0.00
CA ALA A 60 7.14 11.72 0.80
C ALA A 60 6.45 12.85 0.01
N PRO A 61 5.11 12.90 0.00
CA PRO A 61 4.39 13.96 -0.71
C PRO A 61 4.78 15.31 -0.11
N LYS A 62 5.43 16.14 -0.92
CA LYS A 62 5.78 17.50 -0.52
C LYS A 62 4.64 18.42 -0.92
N SER A 63 4.05 19.11 0.06
CA SER A 63 3.06 20.14 -0.20
C SER A 63 3.68 21.23 -1.09
N LEU A 64 3.08 21.47 -2.26
CA LEU A 64 3.40 22.62 -3.11
C LEU A 64 2.71 23.90 -2.62
N ARG A 65 1.81 23.79 -1.64
CA ARG A 65 1.12 24.94 -1.05
C ARG A 65 2.15 25.87 -0.41
N VAL A 66 2.17 27.12 -0.87
CA VAL A 66 2.85 28.21 -0.17
C VAL A 66 2.10 28.50 1.12
N ALA A 67 2.81 28.63 2.25
CA ALA A 67 2.17 28.99 3.50
C ALA A 67 1.48 30.35 3.33
N GLY A 68 0.18 30.40 3.66
CA GLY A 68 -0.55 31.66 3.70
C GLY A 68 -0.10 32.52 4.89
N GLU A 69 -0.36 33.81 4.82
CA GLU A 69 0.01 34.78 5.86
C GLU A 69 -0.75 34.54 7.18
N ASN A 70 -1.94 33.95 7.10
CA ASN A 70 -2.77 33.66 8.26
C ASN A 70 -2.42 32.31 8.89
N PRO A 71 -2.39 32.23 10.23
CA PRO A 71 -2.19 30.96 10.93
C PRO A 71 -3.34 30.00 10.63
N THR A 72 -3.03 28.70 10.61
CA THR A 72 -4.05 27.65 10.49
C THR A 72 -4.93 27.60 11.73
N GLY A 73 -6.25 27.55 11.56
CA GLY A 73 -7.21 27.42 12.65
C GLY A 73 -8.14 28.62 12.80
N GLY A 74 -8.90 28.63 13.89
CA GLY A 74 -9.76 29.77 14.24
C GLY A 74 -8.96 31.00 14.63
N GLN A 75 -9.61 32.16 14.59
CA GLN A 75 -9.01 33.42 15.05
C GLN A 75 -8.56 33.31 16.52
N LYS A 76 -7.41 33.90 16.84
CA LYS A 76 -6.84 33.88 18.20
C LYS A 76 -7.84 34.47 19.21
N GLY A 77 -8.13 33.72 20.28
CA GLY A 77 -9.06 34.13 21.34
C GLY A 77 -10.51 33.72 21.12
N HIS A 78 -10.87 33.13 19.97
CA HIS A 78 -12.21 32.56 19.79
C HIS A 78 -12.34 31.24 20.56
N PRO A 79 -13.34 31.11 21.43
CA PRO A 79 -13.61 29.84 22.08
C PRO A 79 -14.05 28.83 21.02
N GLY A 80 -13.37 27.70 20.96
CA GLY A 80 -13.81 26.58 20.12
C GLY A 80 -15.16 26.07 20.63
N ARG A 81 -16.10 25.87 19.72
CA ARG A 81 -17.37 25.18 20.02
C ARG A 81 -17.37 23.84 19.29
N THR A 82 -16.92 22.81 19.98
CA THR A 82 -17.02 21.43 19.48
C THR A 82 -18.47 20.96 19.60
N LEU A 83 -18.96 20.22 18.61
CA LEU A 83 -20.28 19.58 18.67
C LEU A 83 -20.25 18.50 19.77
N SER A 84 -21.06 18.69 20.81
CA SER A 84 -21.26 17.71 21.87
C SER A 84 -22.50 16.85 21.59
N GLN A 85 -22.51 15.62 22.11
CA GLN A 85 -23.72 14.80 22.10
C GLN A 85 -24.85 15.53 22.85
N ALA A 86 -26.06 15.47 22.29
CA ALA A 86 -27.24 16.02 22.94
C ALA A 86 -27.66 15.09 24.08
N THR A 87 -27.95 15.66 25.24
CA THR A 87 -28.43 14.91 26.41
C THR A 87 -29.76 14.20 26.13
N GLN A 88 -30.59 14.77 25.26
CA GLN A 88 -31.89 14.22 24.85
C GLN A 88 -31.96 14.19 23.32
N PRO A 89 -31.71 13.02 22.68
CA PRO A 89 -31.88 12.87 21.25
C PRO A 89 -33.36 12.73 20.88
N ASP A 90 -33.73 13.18 19.67
CA ASP A 90 -35.12 13.09 19.18
C ASP A 90 -35.57 11.63 18.97
N LYS A 91 -34.62 10.76 18.60
CA LYS A 91 -34.86 9.33 18.36
C LYS A 91 -33.68 8.50 18.87
N ILE A 92 -34.00 7.39 19.51
CA ILE A 92 -33.03 6.36 19.92
C ILE A 92 -33.31 5.10 19.11
N VAL A 93 -32.27 4.54 18.49
CA VAL A 93 -32.33 3.26 17.79
C VAL A 93 -31.40 2.29 18.51
N VAL A 94 -31.96 1.19 19.02
CA VAL A 94 -31.19 0.13 19.70
C VAL A 94 -30.91 -0.98 18.70
N HIS A 95 -29.64 -1.34 18.53
CA HIS A 95 -29.22 -2.45 17.69
C HIS A 95 -29.06 -3.70 18.55
N ASN A 96 -30.05 -4.59 18.50
CA ASN A 96 -30.01 -5.85 19.24
C ASN A 96 -29.04 -6.84 18.58
N VAL A 97 -28.54 -7.77 19.40
CA VAL A 97 -27.73 -8.89 18.92
C VAL A 97 -28.61 -9.79 18.05
N PRO A 98 -28.19 -10.16 16.84
CA PRO A 98 -28.91 -11.16 16.07
C PRO A 98 -28.72 -12.54 16.73
N ASP A 99 -29.77 -13.37 16.71
CA ASP A 99 -29.73 -14.71 17.33
C ASP A 99 -28.64 -15.61 16.75
N GLN A 100 -28.30 -15.40 15.47
CA GLN A 100 -27.31 -16.18 14.73
C GLN A 100 -26.36 -15.31 13.91
N CYS A 101 -25.13 -15.81 13.72
CA CYS A 101 -24.15 -15.19 12.85
C CYS A 101 -24.56 -15.26 11.38
N GLN A 102 -24.62 -14.12 10.69
CA GLN A 102 -25.00 -14.04 9.27
C GLN A 102 -24.05 -14.79 8.31
N ALA A 103 -22.81 -15.08 8.73
CA ALA A 103 -21.83 -15.76 7.89
C ALA A 103 -21.81 -17.28 8.09
N CYS A 104 -21.93 -17.75 9.34
CA CYS A 104 -21.76 -19.17 9.68
C CYS A 104 -22.95 -19.81 10.42
N HIS A 105 -24.03 -19.05 10.67
CA HIS A 105 -25.30 -19.48 11.27
C HIS A 105 -25.22 -20.08 12.68
N ARG A 106 -24.10 -19.89 13.39
CA ARG A 106 -23.97 -20.29 14.80
C ARG A 106 -24.65 -19.28 15.72
N GLU A 107 -25.14 -19.76 16.86
CA GLU A 107 -25.74 -18.93 17.90
C GLU A 107 -24.77 -17.90 18.45
N LEU A 108 -25.28 -16.69 18.74
CA LEU A 108 -24.53 -15.58 19.34
C LEU A 108 -25.08 -15.31 20.75
N PRO A 109 -24.50 -15.92 21.79
CA PRO A 109 -25.12 -15.94 23.13
C PRO A 109 -25.07 -14.60 23.87
N PHE A 110 -24.17 -13.70 23.49
CA PHE A 110 -24.08 -12.35 24.05
C PHE A 110 -23.36 -11.41 23.08
N ALA A 111 -23.55 -10.11 23.26
CA ALA A 111 -22.68 -9.09 22.67
C ALA A 111 -22.47 -7.94 23.64
N TYR A 112 -21.48 -7.12 23.34
CA TYR A 112 -21.20 -5.87 24.03
C TYR A 112 -21.38 -4.71 23.07
N VAL A 113 -21.83 -3.57 23.60
CA VAL A 113 -21.84 -2.32 22.83
C VAL A 113 -20.40 -1.89 22.64
N SER A 114 -19.89 -1.98 21.41
CA SER A 114 -18.55 -1.49 21.07
C SER A 114 -18.50 0.03 20.98
N GLU A 115 -19.59 0.65 20.54
CA GLU A 115 -19.66 2.09 20.30
C GLU A 115 -21.12 2.58 20.28
N THR A 116 -21.33 3.81 20.75
CA THR A 116 -22.58 4.56 20.60
C THR A 116 -22.29 5.83 19.82
N ARG A 117 -23.07 6.10 18.77
CA ARG A 117 -22.93 7.30 17.93
C ARG A 117 -24.24 8.08 17.91
N GLN A 118 -24.12 9.41 17.86
CA GLN A 118 -25.25 10.29 17.60
C GLN A 118 -25.10 10.90 16.21
N VAL A 119 -26.16 10.77 15.40
CA VAL A 119 -26.26 11.36 14.07
C VAL A 119 -27.07 12.65 14.19
N PHE A 120 -26.57 13.74 13.59
CA PHE A 120 -27.27 15.01 13.49
C PHE A 120 -27.66 15.23 12.04
N ASP A 121 -28.97 15.32 11.77
CA ASP A 121 -29.46 15.61 10.43
C ASP A 121 -29.27 17.09 10.09
N LEU A 122 -28.97 17.37 8.83
CA LEU A 122 -28.91 18.74 8.34
C LEU A 122 -30.33 19.30 8.19
N PRO A 123 -30.58 20.56 8.57
CA PRO A 123 -31.88 21.17 8.38
C PRO A 123 -32.22 21.23 6.88
N VAL A 124 -33.52 21.18 6.56
CA VAL A 124 -34.00 21.36 5.19
C VAL A 124 -33.55 22.74 4.69
N LEU A 125 -32.83 22.75 3.55
CA LEU A 125 -32.40 23.99 2.92
C LEU A 125 -33.63 24.78 2.47
N LYS A 126 -33.71 26.04 2.86
CA LYS A 126 -34.70 26.99 2.36
C LYS A 126 -34.00 27.87 1.33
N PHE A 127 -34.49 27.84 0.09
CA PHE A 127 -34.06 28.72 -0.99
C PHE A 127 -34.97 29.94 -1.09
#